data_AF-A0A7X7RIN6-F1
#
_entry.id   AF-A0A7X7RIN6-F1
#
_cell.length_a   1.000
_cell.length_b   1.000
_cell.length_c   1.000
_cell.angle_alpha   90.00
_cell.angle_beta   90.00
_cell.angle_gamma   90.00
#
_symmetry.space_group_name_H-M   'P 1'
#
loop_
_entity.id
_entity.type
_entity.pdbx_description
1 polymer ?
#
loop_
_entity_poly.entity_id
_entity_poly.type
_entity_poly.pdbx_seq_one_letter_code
_entity_poly.pdbx_strand_id
1 'polypeptide(L)'
;MTSFVTDPHNIRLGILGMTEGNGHPYSWSAMFNRFDRELMQKECPFPAIPDYLYLQDYEKMGIPGARMEYVCCDHRRDAEHVAKLSLIPHVADHPEELIGKVDAVIIATDIGSEHIRRARPFIAAGMPLFIDKPLCDNAADLDFFTRLFEEGYPILSSS
;
A
#
# COMPACT_ATOMS: atom_id res chain seq x y z
N MET A 1 -20.00 10.76 -12.04
CA MET A 1 -18.90 9.77 -12.02
C MET A 1 -19.34 8.64 -11.12
N THR A 2 -19.31 7.40 -11.60
CA THR A 2 -19.48 6.22 -10.76
C THR A 2 -18.27 6.11 -9.83
N SER A 3 -18.51 5.94 -8.53
CA SER A 3 -17.43 5.70 -7.56
C SER A 3 -16.68 4.43 -7.93
N PHE A 4 -15.35 4.47 -7.88
CA PHE A 4 -14.51 3.29 -8.11
C PHE A 4 -14.52 2.31 -6.92
N VAL A 5 -15.04 2.75 -5.77
CA VAL A 5 -15.27 1.94 -4.58
C VAL A 5 -16.77 1.85 -4.28
N THR A 6 -17.22 0.71 -3.79
CA THR A 6 -18.65 0.42 -3.56
C THR A 6 -19.25 1.19 -2.39
N ASP A 7 -18.46 1.41 -1.32
CA ASP A 7 -18.86 2.16 -0.14
C ASP A 7 -17.76 3.15 0.28
N PRO A 8 -17.91 4.46 0.02
CA PRO A 8 -16.91 5.46 0.37
C PRO A 8 -16.76 5.68 1.88
N HIS A 9 -17.66 5.16 2.70
CA HIS A 9 -17.57 5.20 4.16
C HIS A 9 -16.94 3.93 4.75
N ASN A 10 -16.54 2.98 3.91
CA ASN A 10 -16.03 1.67 4.33
C ASN A 10 -15.00 1.09 3.32
N ILE A 11 -14.03 1.89 2.92
CA ILE A 11 -12.98 1.52 1.96
C ILE A 11 -11.97 0.59 2.63
N ARG A 12 -11.82 -0.62 2.09
CA ARG A 12 -10.82 -1.61 2.47
C ARG A 12 -9.64 -1.51 1.54
N LEU A 13 -8.45 -1.29 2.08
CA LEU A 13 -7.22 -1.18 1.32
C LEU A 13 -6.34 -2.40 1.55
N GLY A 14 -5.66 -2.81 0.49
CA GLY A 14 -4.53 -3.73 0.58
C GLY A 14 -3.21 -2.99 0.33
N ILE A 15 -2.13 -3.43 0.95
CA ILE A 15 -0.78 -2.90 0.68
C ILE A 15 0.18 -4.01 0.25
N LEU A 16 0.93 -3.72 -0.80
CA LEU A 16 2.02 -4.55 -1.30
C LEU A 16 3.37 -3.91 -0.99
N GLY A 17 4.34 -4.73 -0.64
CA GLY A 17 5.72 -4.37 -0.30
C GLY A 17 6.51 -5.65 -0.08
N MET A 18 7.47 -5.78 0.83
CA MET A 18 8.49 -4.84 1.26
C MET A 18 9.75 -5.22 0.47
N THR A 19 10.50 -4.26 -0.07
CA THR A 19 11.80 -4.53 -0.71
C THR A 19 12.95 -4.20 0.25
N GLU A 20 14.15 -4.71 -0.02
CA GLU A 20 15.33 -4.40 0.81
C GLU A 20 15.54 -2.87 0.88
N GLY A 21 15.70 -2.35 2.10
CA GLY A 21 15.87 -0.91 2.33
C GLY A 21 14.59 -0.07 2.28
N ASN A 22 13.44 -0.67 1.99
CA ASN A 22 12.16 0.04 1.88
C ASN A 22 11.24 -0.27 3.07
N GLY A 23 10.89 0.75 3.85
CA GLY A 23 9.96 0.64 4.98
C GLY A 23 8.56 1.21 4.74
N HIS A 24 8.21 1.57 3.51
CA HIS A 24 6.96 2.25 3.19
C HIS A 24 5.70 1.48 3.59
N PRO A 25 5.64 0.13 3.57
CA PRO A 25 4.48 -0.60 4.06
C PRO A 25 4.13 -0.28 5.53
N TYR A 26 5.13 -0.02 6.39
CA TYR A 26 4.88 0.39 7.77
C TYR A 26 4.17 1.74 7.82
N SER A 27 4.71 2.73 7.10
CA SER A 27 4.28 4.12 7.20
C SER A 27 2.96 4.39 6.52
N TRP A 28 2.76 3.89 5.29
CA TRP A 28 1.46 3.97 4.61
C TRP A 28 0.37 3.36 5.47
N SER A 29 0.57 2.14 5.94
CA SER A 29 -0.42 1.46 6.77
C SER A 29 -0.68 2.21 8.08
N ALA A 30 0.38 2.74 8.71
CA ALA A 30 0.24 3.52 9.94
C ALA A 30 -0.61 4.77 9.77
N MET A 31 -0.55 5.45 8.61
CA MET A 31 -1.37 6.62 8.34
C MET A 31 -2.88 6.29 8.28
N PHE A 32 -3.26 5.07 7.88
CA PHE A 32 -4.65 4.63 7.85
C PHE A 32 -5.12 4.04 9.18
N ASN A 33 -4.31 3.17 9.78
CA ASN A 33 -4.73 2.35 10.92
C ASN A 33 -4.20 2.85 12.26
N ARG A 34 -3.36 3.89 12.27
CA ARG A 34 -2.41 4.17 13.36
C ARG A 34 -1.42 3.01 13.50
N PHE A 35 -0.75 2.91 14.63
CA PHE A 35 0.32 1.92 14.82
C PHE A 35 0.47 1.58 16.29
N ASP A 36 0.96 0.39 16.59
CA ASP A 36 1.38 0.07 17.95
C ASP A 36 2.61 0.91 18.29
N ARG A 37 2.45 1.87 19.19
CA ARG A 37 3.51 2.82 19.54
C ARG A 37 4.74 2.10 20.11
N GLU A 38 4.54 1.20 21.06
CA GLU A 38 5.65 0.52 21.72
C GLU A 38 6.42 -0.37 20.73
N LEU A 39 5.72 -1.16 19.93
CA LEU A 39 6.33 -2.05 18.95
C LEU A 39 6.97 -1.27 17.79
N MET A 40 6.32 -0.21 17.29
CA MET A 40 6.89 0.63 16.23
C MET A 40 8.21 1.27 16.68
N GLN A 41 8.30 1.74 17.92
CA GLN A 41 9.54 2.33 18.46
C GLN A 41 10.65 1.29 18.68
N LYS A 42 10.29 0.06 19.09
CA LYS A 42 11.26 -0.96 19.49
C LYS A 42 11.73 -1.85 18.34
N GLU A 43 10.82 -2.18 17.42
CA GLU A 43 11.03 -3.24 16.44
C GLU A 43 11.14 -2.72 15.01
N CYS A 44 10.67 -1.50 14.68
CA CYS A 44 10.73 -1.01 13.30
C CYS A 44 12.20 -0.92 12.84
N PRO A 45 12.59 -1.60 11.75
CA PRO A 45 13.98 -1.63 11.29
C PRO A 45 14.43 -0.30 10.64
N PHE A 46 13.49 0.63 10.44
CA PHE A 46 13.71 1.92 9.78
C PHE A 46 13.53 3.06 10.79
N PRO A 47 14.59 3.55 11.46
CA PRO A 47 14.46 4.47 12.60
C PRO A 47 13.80 5.81 12.27
N ALA A 48 13.90 6.27 11.02
CA ALA A 48 13.22 7.49 10.59
C ALA A 48 11.69 7.37 10.64
N ILE A 49 11.13 6.16 10.51
CA ILE A 49 9.68 5.92 10.51
C ILE A 49 9.03 6.31 11.84
N PRO A 50 9.43 5.75 13.00
CA PRO A 50 8.91 6.21 14.27
C PRO A 50 9.19 7.70 14.51
N ASP A 51 10.34 8.23 14.10
CA ASP A 51 10.69 9.65 14.31
C ASP A 51 9.61 10.60 13.76
N TYR A 52 9.16 10.42 12.50
CA TYR A 52 8.11 11.30 11.96
C TYR A 52 6.69 10.88 12.35
N LEU A 53 6.43 9.59 12.59
CA LEU A 53 5.10 9.13 13.02
C LEU A 53 4.74 9.68 14.41
N TYR A 54 5.72 9.82 15.30
CA TYR A 54 5.52 10.35 16.65
C TYR A 54 5.32 11.87 16.71
N LEU A 55 5.65 12.59 15.63
CA LEU A 55 5.33 14.02 15.52
C LEU A 55 3.85 14.27 15.21
N GLN A 56 3.13 13.25 14.75
CA GLN A 56 1.71 13.38 14.40
C GLN A 56 0.82 13.27 15.64
N ASP A 57 -0.36 13.90 15.57
CA ASP A 57 -1.40 13.72 16.58
C ASP A 57 -2.03 12.33 16.43
N TYR A 58 -1.61 11.40 17.30
CA TYR A 58 -2.01 9.99 17.26
C TYR A 58 -3.54 9.80 17.28
N GLU A 59 -4.27 10.62 18.03
CA GLU A 59 -5.74 10.49 18.13
C GLU A 59 -6.46 11.03 16.89
N LYS A 60 -5.79 11.88 16.10
CA LYS A 60 -6.31 12.37 14.82
C LYS A 60 -5.77 11.59 13.62
N MET A 61 -4.83 10.67 13.82
CA MET A 61 -4.31 9.82 12.76
C MET A 61 -5.36 8.79 12.32
N GLY A 62 -5.39 8.54 11.01
CA GLY A 62 -6.38 7.74 10.32
C GLY A 62 -7.12 8.55 9.26
N ILE A 63 -7.74 7.85 8.31
CA ILE A 63 -8.61 8.45 7.31
C ILE A 63 -10.03 7.93 7.55
N PRO A 64 -10.98 8.78 7.98
CA PRO A 64 -12.36 8.35 8.22
C PRO A 64 -12.94 7.62 7.00
N GLY A 65 -13.45 6.41 7.23
CA GLY A 65 -14.04 5.58 6.19
C GLY A 65 -13.04 4.79 5.33
N ALA A 66 -11.74 4.80 5.64
CA ALA A 66 -10.74 3.97 4.97
C ALA A 66 -9.83 3.26 5.98
N ARG A 67 -9.47 2.00 5.69
CA ARG A 67 -8.54 1.22 6.53
C ARG A 67 -7.67 0.30 5.69
N MET A 68 -6.47 0.03 6.17
CA MET A 68 -5.62 -1.04 5.65
C MET A 68 -6.08 -2.37 6.24
N GLU A 69 -6.62 -3.27 5.41
CA GLU A 69 -7.07 -4.58 5.88
C GLU A 69 -6.08 -5.70 5.60
N TYR A 70 -5.35 -5.63 4.48
CA TYR A 70 -4.46 -6.68 4.04
C TYR A 70 -3.06 -6.15 3.75
N VAL A 71 -2.05 -6.92 4.12
CA VAL A 71 -0.66 -6.73 3.67
C VAL A 71 -0.16 -8.00 3.02
N CYS A 72 0.59 -7.83 1.93
CA CYS A 72 1.35 -8.88 1.28
C CYS A 72 2.78 -8.37 1.06
N CYS A 73 3.77 -9.20 1.41
CA CYS A 73 5.17 -8.91 1.15
C CYS A 73 5.87 -10.06 0.42
N ASP A 74 7.01 -9.80 -0.20
CA ASP A 74 7.82 -10.85 -0.86
C ASP A 74 8.24 -11.96 0.11
N HIS A 75 8.40 -11.62 1.39
CA HIS A 75 8.54 -12.58 2.48
C HIS A 75 7.40 -12.44 3.47
N ARG A 76 6.73 -13.56 3.77
CA ARG A 76 5.62 -13.61 4.72
C ARG A 76 5.96 -13.00 6.08
N ARG A 77 7.16 -13.27 6.61
CA ARG A 77 7.61 -12.74 7.90
C ARG A 77 7.62 -11.20 7.94
N ASP A 78 7.91 -10.56 6.80
CA ASP A 78 7.96 -9.11 6.70
C ASP A 78 6.53 -8.56 6.70
N ALA A 79 5.60 -9.22 6.00
CA ALA A 79 4.18 -8.89 6.04
C ALA A 79 3.59 -9.07 7.44
N GLU A 80 3.93 -10.15 8.15
CA GLU A 80 3.53 -10.37 9.54
C GLU A 80 4.07 -9.27 10.47
N HIS A 81 5.30 -8.81 10.24
CA HIS A 81 5.90 -7.76 11.04
C HIS A 81 5.27 -6.39 10.77
N VAL A 82 5.03 -6.04 9.50
CA VAL A 82 4.28 -4.84 9.11
C VAL A 82 2.88 -4.87 9.70
N ALA A 83 2.17 -6.00 9.59
CA ALA A 83 0.83 -6.15 10.12
C ALA A 83 0.78 -5.92 11.63
N LYS A 84 1.73 -6.50 12.36
CA LYS A 84 1.86 -6.34 13.82
C LYS A 84 2.08 -4.88 14.22
N LEU A 85 3.00 -4.19 13.56
CA LEU A 85 3.37 -2.81 13.92
C LEU A 85 2.34 -1.78 13.47
N SER A 86 1.71 -1.98 12.32
CA SER A 86 0.76 -1.04 11.71
C SER A 86 -0.70 -1.48 11.83
N LEU A 87 -1.00 -2.41 12.75
CA LEU A 87 -2.35 -2.83 13.12
C LEU A 87 -3.19 -3.31 11.92
N ILE A 88 -2.59 -4.07 11.01
CA ILE A 88 -3.28 -4.64 9.85
C ILE A 88 -3.81 -6.04 10.23
N PRO A 89 -5.12 -6.32 10.07
CA PRO A 89 -5.71 -7.55 10.58
C PRO A 89 -5.37 -8.81 9.76
N HIS A 90 -4.99 -8.67 8.48
CA HIS A 90 -4.79 -9.81 7.60
C HIS A 90 -3.45 -9.77 6.85
N VAL A 91 -2.80 -10.93 6.78
CA VAL A 91 -1.58 -11.17 6.01
C VAL A 91 -1.90 -12.16 4.90
N ALA A 92 -1.57 -11.81 3.66
CA ALA A 92 -1.69 -12.69 2.49
C ALA A 92 -0.32 -13.25 2.08
N ASP A 93 -0.33 -14.46 1.52
CA ASP A 93 0.89 -15.07 0.94
C ASP A 93 1.13 -14.59 -0.49
N HIS A 94 0.05 -14.28 -1.22
CA HIS A 94 0.11 -13.84 -2.60
C HIS A 94 -0.77 -12.60 -2.86
N PRO A 95 -0.35 -11.66 -3.75
CA PRO A 95 -1.14 -10.49 -4.10
C PRO A 95 -2.56 -10.80 -4.58
N GLU A 96 -2.74 -11.89 -5.33
CA GLU A 96 -4.02 -12.34 -5.87
C GLU A 96 -5.06 -12.62 -4.79
N GLU A 97 -4.64 -12.95 -3.57
CA GLU A 97 -5.55 -13.21 -2.46
C GLU A 97 -6.29 -11.96 -1.98
N LEU A 98 -5.81 -10.75 -2.32
CA LEU A 98 -6.47 -9.50 -1.98
C LEU A 98 -7.68 -9.23 -2.88
N ILE A 99 -7.73 -9.85 -4.07
CA ILE A 99 -8.78 -9.61 -5.06
C ILE A 99 -10.14 -10.02 -4.50
N GLY A 100 -11.10 -9.10 -4.52
CA GLY A 100 -12.43 -9.28 -3.94
C GLY A 100 -12.50 -9.14 -2.40
N LYS A 101 -11.34 -9.08 -1.71
CA LYS A 101 -11.26 -8.84 -0.26
C LYS A 101 -11.01 -7.38 0.09
N VAL A 102 -10.36 -6.63 -0.80
CA VAL A 102 -10.14 -5.18 -0.68
C VAL A 102 -10.72 -4.45 -1.87
N ASP A 103 -10.93 -3.14 -1.72
CA ASP A 103 -11.55 -2.29 -2.73
C ASP A 103 -10.52 -1.53 -3.58
N ALA A 104 -9.29 -1.34 -3.08
CA ALA A 104 -8.15 -0.79 -3.81
C ALA A 104 -6.82 -1.27 -3.21
N VAL A 105 -5.73 -1.14 -3.96
CA VAL A 105 -4.38 -1.57 -3.54
C VAL A 105 -3.34 -0.46 -3.66
N ILE A 106 -2.50 -0.35 -2.63
CA ILE A 106 -1.29 0.48 -2.60
C ILE A 106 -0.09 -0.42 -2.87
N ILE A 107 0.72 -0.08 -3.89
CA ILE A 107 2.00 -0.73 -4.16
C ILE A 107 3.10 0.17 -3.59
N ALA A 108 3.60 -0.18 -2.41
CA ALA A 108 4.52 0.61 -1.60
C ALA A 108 5.97 0.08 -1.72
N THR A 109 6.44 -0.09 -2.96
CA THR A 109 7.85 -0.36 -3.27
C THR A 109 8.46 0.85 -3.96
N ASP A 110 9.78 0.99 -3.93
CA ASP A 110 10.52 2.08 -4.56
C ASP A 110 11.39 1.61 -5.74
N ILE A 111 11.13 0.38 -6.20
CA ILE A 111 11.75 -0.20 -7.39
C ILE A 111 10.75 -0.07 -8.56
N GLY A 112 10.87 1.01 -9.32
CA GLY A 112 9.93 1.38 -10.37
C GLY A 112 9.67 0.28 -11.41
N SER A 113 10.72 -0.45 -11.80
CA SER A 113 10.64 -1.57 -12.77
C SER A 113 9.84 -2.79 -12.28
N GLU A 114 9.50 -2.88 -10.99
CA GLU A 114 8.65 -3.97 -10.48
C GLU A 114 7.16 -3.67 -10.53
N HIS A 115 6.79 -2.38 -10.67
CA HIS A 115 5.42 -1.94 -10.46
C HIS A 115 4.43 -2.57 -11.44
N ILE A 116 4.80 -2.74 -12.71
CA ILE A 116 3.93 -3.43 -13.67
C ILE A 116 3.68 -4.88 -13.23
N ARG A 117 4.73 -5.62 -12.86
CA ARG A 117 4.60 -7.02 -12.41
C ARG A 117 3.65 -7.12 -11.22
N ARG A 118 3.80 -6.23 -10.24
CA ARG A 118 2.99 -6.20 -9.01
C ARG A 118 1.56 -5.72 -9.26
N ALA A 119 1.34 -4.82 -10.23
CA ALA A 119 0.04 -4.26 -10.57
C ALA A 119 -0.83 -5.19 -11.44
N ARG A 120 -0.21 -6.03 -12.28
CA ARG A 120 -0.90 -6.89 -13.26
C ARG A 120 -2.12 -7.65 -12.73
N PRO A 121 -2.08 -8.32 -11.57
CA PRO A 121 -3.26 -9.04 -11.06
C PRO A 121 -4.47 -8.14 -10.81
N PHE A 122 -4.23 -6.92 -10.30
CA PHE A 122 -5.27 -5.96 -9.97
C PHE A 122 -5.80 -5.23 -11.21
N ILE A 123 -4.92 -4.96 -12.18
CA ILE A 123 -5.30 -4.43 -13.50
C ILE A 123 -6.25 -5.41 -14.19
N ALA A 124 -5.90 -6.70 -14.21
CA ALA A 124 -6.77 -7.73 -14.78
C ALA A 124 -8.11 -7.85 -14.05
N ALA A 125 -8.16 -7.55 -12.74
CA ALA A 125 -9.37 -7.55 -11.93
C ALA A 125 -10.15 -6.22 -11.97
N GLY A 126 -9.65 -5.18 -12.66
CA GLY A 126 -10.29 -3.86 -12.72
C GLY A 126 -10.25 -3.07 -11.40
N MET A 127 -9.33 -3.39 -10.50
CA MET A 127 -9.25 -2.77 -9.18
C MET A 127 -8.45 -1.45 -9.19
N PRO A 128 -8.88 -0.39 -8.50
CA PRO A 128 -8.08 0.83 -8.37
C PRO A 128 -6.70 0.62 -7.73
N LEU A 129 -5.71 1.35 -8.25
CA LEU A 129 -4.33 1.25 -7.82
C LEU A 129 -3.74 2.60 -7.42
N PHE A 130 -2.96 2.58 -6.35
CA PHE A 130 -2.02 3.62 -6.02
C PHE A 130 -0.61 3.04 -6.06
N ILE A 131 0.30 3.69 -6.79
CA ILE A 131 1.69 3.27 -6.92
C ILE A 131 2.60 4.30 -6.27
N ASP A 132 3.36 3.87 -5.27
CA ASP A 132 4.29 4.75 -4.59
C ASP A 132 5.50 5.11 -5.47
N LYS A 133 6.24 6.15 -5.07
CA LYS A 133 7.34 6.70 -5.84
C LYS A 133 8.53 5.74 -5.93
N PRO A 134 9.26 5.75 -7.05
CA PRO A 134 8.88 6.35 -8.34
C PRO A 134 7.88 5.45 -9.09
N LEU A 135 6.99 6.03 -9.89
CA LEU A 135 5.99 5.29 -10.68
C LEU A 135 6.64 4.19 -11.53
N CYS A 136 7.75 4.55 -12.19
CA CYS A 136 8.60 3.67 -12.99
C CYS A 136 10.01 4.25 -13.08
N ASP A 137 10.98 3.45 -13.51
CA ASP A 137 12.40 3.85 -13.67
C ASP A 137 12.91 3.75 -15.12
N ASN A 138 12.01 3.47 -16.07
CA ASN A 138 12.34 3.30 -17.48
C ASN A 138 11.21 3.76 -18.41
N ALA A 139 11.54 4.06 -19.66
CA ALA A 139 10.61 4.64 -20.62
C ALA A 139 9.50 3.65 -21.06
N ALA A 140 9.80 2.36 -21.16
CA ALA A 140 8.82 1.36 -21.58
C ALA A 140 7.69 1.23 -20.55
N ASP A 141 8.03 1.29 -19.27
CA ASP A 141 7.05 1.24 -18.18
C ASP A 141 6.27 2.55 -18.05
N LEU A 142 6.91 3.69 -18.32
CA LEU A 142 6.21 4.97 -18.42
C LEU A 142 5.14 4.91 -19.53
N ASP A 143 5.50 4.44 -20.72
CA ASP A 143 4.56 4.27 -21.84
C ASP A 143 3.42 3.32 -21.49
N PHE A 144 3.66 2.31 -20.65
CA PHE A 144 2.61 1.42 -20.15
C PHE A 144 1.64 2.16 -19.23
N PHE A 145 2.14 2.88 -18.22
CA PHE A 145 1.28 3.60 -17.28
C PHE A 145 0.55 4.77 -17.93
N THR A 146 1.17 5.48 -18.87
CA THR A 146 0.51 6.53 -19.66
C THR A 146 -0.68 5.98 -20.43
N ARG A 147 -0.51 4.86 -21.15
CA ARG A 147 -1.64 4.21 -21.86
C ARG A 147 -2.75 3.79 -20.92
N LEU A 148 -2.40 3.19 -19.78
CA LEU A 148 -3.37 2.75 -18.78
C LEU A 148 -4.20 3.94 -18.25
N PHE A 149 -3.55 5.07 -17.99
CA PHE A 149 -4.21 6.32 -17.59
C PHE A 149 -5.10 6.89 -18.71
N GLU A 150 -4.63 6.93 -19.95
CA GLU A 150 -5.38 7.41 -21.12
C GLU A 150 -6.63 6.55 -21.42
N GLU A 151 -6.55 5.25 -21.13
CA GLU A 151 -7.68 4.31 -21.20
C GLU A 151 -8.70 4.51 -20.07
N GLY A 152 -8.44 5.42 -19.13
CA GLY A 152 -9.34 5.77 -18.03
C GLY A 152 -9.29 4.80 -16.85
N TYR A 153 -8.26 3.96 -16.76
CA TYR A 153 -8.09 3.06 -15.63
C TYR A 153 -7.79 3.86 -14.33
N PRO A 154 -8.38 3.51 -13.18
CA PRO A 154 -8.20 4.24 -11.93
C PRO A 154 -6.84 3.97 -11.29
N ILE A 155 -5.82 4.69 -11.75
CA ILE A 155 -4.46 4.66 -11.23
C ILE A 155 -4.01 6.04 -10.73
N LEU A 156 -3.33 6.07 -9.60
CA LEU A 156 -2.68 7.26 -9.03
C LEU A 156 -1.24 6.93 -8.61
N SER A 157 -0.36 7.93 -8.59
CA SER A 157 1.00 7.79 -8.05
C SER A 157 1.43 9.00 -7.24
N SER A 158 2.38 8.80 -6.33
CA SER A 158 3.08 9.83 -5.56
C SER A 158 4.32 10.41 -6.24
N SER A 159 4.53 10.10 -7.53
CA SER A 159 5.66 10.63 -8.33
C SER A 159 5.40 12.00 -8.91
#